data_AF-A0A929DFG7-F1
#
_entry.id   AF-A0A929DFG7-F1
#
_cell.length_a   1.000
_cell.length_b   1.000
_cell.length_c   1.000
_cell.angle_alpha   90.00
_cell.angle_beta   90.00
_cell.angle_gamma   90.00
#
_symmetry.space_group_name_H-M   'P 1'
#
loop_
_entity.id
_entity.type
_entity.pdbx_description
1 polymer ?
#
loop_
_entity_poly.entity_id
_entity_poly.type
_entity_poly.pdbx_seq_one_letter_code
_entity_poly.pdbx_strand_id
1 'polypeptide(L)'
;PERAGLLMGAWTVAHQLAEAVGNVLGGVVLDGTYALSQSYVAAFGAVFALEVVAALAGLLLLRAIDVRHFQRRSPMAVATVRAE
;
A
#
# COMPACT_ATOMS: atom_id res chain seq x y z
N PRO A 1 -19.43 9.95 -5.72
CA PRO A 1 -20.06 9.34 -4.52
C PRO A 1 -20.40 7.85 -4.66
N GLU A 2 -20.96 7.41 -5.78
CA GLU A 2 -21.57 6.07 -5.98
C GLU A 2 -20.61 4.86 -5.83
N ARG A 3 -19.30 5.04 -6.03
CA ARG A 3 -18.28 3.98 -5.84
C ARG A 3 -17.38 4.17 -4.62
N ALA A 4 -17.64 5.17 -3.79
CA ALA A 4 -16.78 5.47 -2.64
C ALA A 4 -16.70 4.29 -1.67
N GLY A 5 -17.82 3.60 -1.40
CA GLY A 5 -17.84 2.41 -0.54
C GLY A 5 -16.97 1.25 -1.06
N LEU A 6 -17.02 0.98 -2.37
CA LEU A 6 -16.21 -0.07 -3.00
C LEU A 6 -14.71 0.27 -2.97
N LEU A 7 -14.36 1.53 -3.27
CA LEU A 7 -12.97 2.00 -3.23
C LEU A 7 -12.40 1.99 -1.81
N MET A 8 -13.19 2.41 -0.81
CA MET A 8 -12.80 2.33 0.60
C MET A 8 -12.67 0.88 1.08
N GLY A 9 -13.56 -0.02 0.65
CA GLY A 9 -13.46 -1.45 0.94
C GLY A 9 -12.18 -2.07 0.37
N ALA A 10 -11.88 -1.79 -0.90
CA ALA A 10 -10.65 -2.26 -1.55
C ALA A 10 -9.39 -1.71 -0.87
N TRP A 11 -9.39 -0.42 -0.49
CA TRP A 11 -8.32 0.19 0.28
C TRP A 11 -8.09 -0.52 1.61
N THR A 12 -9.13 -0.74 2.41
CA THR A 12 -9.03 -1.41 3.71
C THR A 12 -8.49 -2.83 3.57
N VAL A 13 -8.99 -3.61 2.61
CA VAL A 13 -8.50 -4.97 2.38
C VAL A 13 -7.01 -4.97 2.00
N ALA A 14 -6.60 -4.08 1.09
CA ALA A 14 -5.20 -3.94 0.72
C ALA A 14 -4.32 -3.54 1.92
N HIS A 15 -4.80 -2.62 2.75
CA HIS A 15 -4.09 -2.15 3.94
C HIS A 15 -3.91 -3.28 4.97
N GLN A 16 -4.97 -4.01 5.32
CA GLN A 16 -4.86 -5.12 6.27
C GLN A 16 -3.94 -6.24 5.75
N LEU A 17 -3.99 -6.53 4.45
CA LEU A 17 -3.08 -7.50 3.85
C LEU A 17 -1.62 -7.01 3.90
N ALA A 18 -1.38 -5.72 3.65
CA ALA A 18 -0.06 -5.13 3.76
C ALA A 18 0.48 -5.22 5.21
N GLU A 19 -0.34 -4.95 6.23
CA GLU A 19 0.06 -5.11 7.63
C GLU A 19 0.41 -6.57 7.97
N ALA A 20 -0.43 -7.52 7.56
CA ALA A 20 -0.19 -8.94 7.82
C ALA A 20 1.11 -9.42 7.17
N VAL A 21 1.34 -9.04 5.91
CA VAL A 21 2.57 -9.36 5.19
C VAL A 21 3.78 -8.67 5.81
N GLY A 22 3.65 -7.39 6.18
CA GLY A 22 4.70 -6.60 6.81
C GLY A 22 5.16 -7.19 8.14
N ASN A 23 4.23 -7.60 9.00
CA ASN A 23 4.57 -8.23 10.28
C ASN A 23 5.33 -9.55 10.10
N VAL A 24 4.89 -10.40 9.16
CA VAL A 24 5.56 -11.69 8.90
C VAL A 24 6.94 -11.47 8.29
N LEU A 25 7.06 -10.61 7.27
CA LEU A 25 8.34 -10.31 6.64
C LEU A 25 9.33 -9.66 7.61
N GLY A 26 8.85 -8.70 8.42
CA GLY A 26 9.66 -8.04 9.44
C GLY A 26 10.25 -9.04 10.43
N GLY A 27 9.43 -9.97 10.94
CA GLY A 27 9.88 -11.04 11.82
C GLY A 27 10.92 -11.96 11.15
N VAL A 28 10.63 -12.45 9.94
CA VAL A 28 11.54 -13.34 9.20
C VAL A 28 12.90 -12.67 8.92
N VAL A 29 12.90 -11.40 8.50
CA VAL A 29 14.13 -10.65 8.23
C VAL A 29 14.88 -10.36 9.51
N LEU A 30 14.20 -9.97 10.59
CA LEU A 30 14.81 -9.73 11.88
C LEU A 30 15.48 -11.00 12.41
N ASP A 31 14.74 -12.10 12.47
CA ASP A 31 15.21 -13.38 13.01
C ASP A 31 16.33 -13.96 12.15
N GLY A 32 16.20 -13.92 10.82
CA GLY A 32 17.23 -14.38 9.90
C GLY A 32 18.52 -13.57 10.02
N THR A 33 18.42 -12.24 10.06
CA THR A 33 19.60 -11.37 10.20
C THR A 33 20.24 -11.51 11.57
N TYR A 34 19.43 -11.66 12.63
CA TYR A 34 19.93 -11.91 13.98
C TYR A 34 20.64 -13.27 14.06
N ALA A 35 20.09 -14.33 13.47
CA ALA A 35 20.70 -15.65 13.46
C ALA A 35 22.11 -15.62 12.84
N LEU A 36 22.31 -14.85 11.77
CA LEU A 36 23.62 -14.72 11.11
C LEU A 36 24.58 -13.76 11.82
N SER A 37 24.07 -12.61 12.29
CA SER A 37 24.93 -11.53 12.82
C SER A 37 25.13 -11.57 14.34
N GLN A 38 24.26 -12.27 15.07
CA GLN A 38 24.14 -12.27 16.54
C GLN A 38 24.05 -10.85 17.13
N SER A 39 23.53 -9.88 16.36
CA SER A 39 23.44 -8.46 16.74
C SER A 39 22.08 -7.89 16.43
N TYR A 40 21.39 -7.41 17.46
CA TYR A 40 20.10 -6.72 17.30
C TYR A 40 20.23 -5.41 16.51
N VAL A 41 21.37 -4.72 16.59
CA VAL A 41 21.59 -3.49 15.82
C VAL A 41 21.59 -3.78 14.31
N ALA A 42 22.27 -4.86 13.89
CA ALA A 42 22.28 -5.28 12.50
C ALA A 42 20.91 -5.77 12.03
N ALA A 43 20.21 -6.53 12.88
CA ALA A 43 18.88 -7.05 12.56
C ALA A 43 17.83 -5.94 12.37
N PHE A 44 17.73 -4.99 13.31
CA PHE A 44 16.83 -3.84 13.14
C PHE A 44 17.25 -2.95 11.97
N GLY A 45 18.55 -2.75 11.76
CA GLY A 45 19.07 -2.03 10.60
C GLY A 45 18.61 -2.63 9.27
N ALA A 46 18.59 -3.97 9.16
CA ALA A 46 18.11 -4.67 7.97
C ALA A 46 16.61 -4.48 7.74
N VAL A 47 15.78 -4.55 8.79
CA VAL A 47 14.35 -4.28 8.70
C VAL A 47 14.09 -2.83 8.25
N PHE A 48 14.77 -1.85 8.83
CA PHE A 48 14.66 -0.46 8.40
C PHE A 48 15.10 -0.24 6.95
N ALA A 49 16.17 -0.90 6.51
CA ALA A 49 16.60 -0.83 5.11
C ALA A 49 15.54 -1.38 4.16
N LEU A 50 14.87 -2.48 4.53
CA LEU A 50 13.74 -3.03 3.78
C LEU A 50 12.57 -2.04 3.69
N GLU A 51 12.22 -1.38 4.81
CA GLU A 51 11.17 -0.36 4.85
C GLU A 51 11.48 0.83 3.92
N VAL A 52 12.73 1.26 3.86
CA VAL A 52 13.16 2.31 2.91
C VAL A 52 12.92 1.88 1.47
N VAL A 53 13.26 0.63 1.12
CA VAL A 53 13.01 0.09 -0.23
C VAL A 53 11.50 0.05 -0.53
N ALA A 54 10.67 -0.39 0.43
CA ALA A 54 9.23 -0.41 0.28
C ALA A 54 8.64 1.00 0.08
N ALA A 55 9.11 1.99 0.86
CA ALA A 55 8.72 3.39 0.72
C ALA A 55 9.10 3.94 -0.67
N LEU A 56 10.32 3.67 -1.14
CA LEU A 56 10.77 4.07 -2.48
C LEU A 56 9.91 3.42 -3.58
N ALA A 57 9.58 2.14 -3.44
CA ALA A 57 8.67 1.47 -4.35
C ALA A 57 7.29 2.15 -4.39
N GLY A 58 6.76 2.55 -3.23
CA GLY A 58 5.54 3.35 -3.12
C GLY A 58 5.64 4.69 -3.86
N LEU A 59 6.74 5.43 -3.70
CA LEU A 59 6.98 6.68 -4.42
C LEU A 59 7.05 6.48 -5.93
N LEU A 60 7.68 5.39 -6.40
CA LEU A 60 7.72 5.05 -7.82
C LEU A 60 6.32 4.71 -8.36
N LEU A 61 5.53 3.97 -7.59
CA LEU A 61 4.16 3.64 -7.96
C LEU A 61 3.29 4.90 -8.09
N LEU A 62 3.47 5.89 -7.21
CA LEU A 62 2.80 7.18 -7.30
C LEU A 62 3.08 7.90 -8.63
N ARG A 63 4.29 7.76 -9.20
CA ARG A 63 4.63 8.36 -10.49
C ARG A 63 3.90 7.69 -11.66
N ALA A 64 3.52 6.42 -11.52
CA ALA A 64 2.77 5.67 -12.52
C ALA A 64 1.25 5.94 -12.45
N ILE A 65 0.73 6.45 -11.33
CA ILE A 65 -0.69 6.72 -11.14
C ILE A 65 -1.02 8.14 -11.62
N ASP A 66 -1.60 8.26 -12.82
CA ASP A 66 -2.06 9.55 -13.36
C ASP A 66 -3.50 9.86 -12.92
N VAL A 67 -3.63 10.79 -11.95
CA VAL A 67 -4.92 11.28 -11.45
C VAL A 67 -5.73 12.00 -12.54
N ARG A 68 -5.09 12.61 -13.55
CA ARG A 68 -5.75 13.37 -14.63
C ARG A 68 -6.49 12.45 -15.59
N HIS A 69 -5.96 11.24 -15.83
CA HIS A 69 -6.63 10.21 -16.62
C HIS A 69 -7.89 9.67 -15.93
N PHE A 70 -7.89 9.62 -14.59
CA PHE A 70 -9.05 9.16 -13.81
C PHE A 70 -10.21 10.17 -13.85
N GLN A 71 -9.91 11.47 -13.83
CA GLN A 71 -10.92 12.54 -13.91
C GLN A 71 -11.61 12.63 -15.28
N ARG A 72 -10.91 12.32 -16.38
CA ARG A 72 -11.47 12.39 -17.74
C ARG A 72 -12.45 11.27 -18.10
N ARG A 73 -12.47 10.15 -17.38
CA ARG A 73 -13.40 9.01 -17.62
C ARG A 73 -14.74 9.12 -16.89
N SER A 74 -15.06 10.29 -16.36
CA SER A 74 -16.40 10.59 -15.82
C SER A 74 -17.26 11.47 -16.74
N PRO A 75 -17.49 11.15 -18.03
CA PRO A 75 -18.63 11.71 -18.72
C PRO A 75 -19.90 10.94 -18.32
N MET A 76 -20.83 11.65 -17.67
CA MET A 76 -22.27 11.39 -17.63
C MET A 76 -22.79 10.20 -16.79
N ALA A 77 -23.04 10.46 -15.50
CA ALA A 77 -24.03 9.72 -14.71
C ALA A 77 -24.90 10.69 -13.85
N VAL A 78 -25.07 11.94 -14.30
CA VAL A 78 -25.87 12.97 -13.59
C VAL A 78 -27.23 13.20 -14.24
N ALA A 79 -27.76 12.23 -15.01
CA ALA A 79 -29.01 12.42 -15.76
C ALA A 79 -30.24 11.67 -15.23
N THR A 80 -30.13 10.81 -14.21
CA THR A 80 -31.26 9.93 -13.83
C THR A 80 -31.83 10.10 -12.42
N VAL A 81 -31.40 11.11 -11.63
CA VAL A 81 -31.99 11.39 -10.29
C VAL A 81 -32.93 12.61 -10.32
N ARG A 82 -33.64 12.83 -11.45
CA ARG A 82 -34.68 13.87 -11.56
C ARG A 82 -35.85 13.41 -12.45
N ALA A 83 -36.31 12.20 -12.21
CA ALA A 83 -37.63 11.76 -12.61
C ALA A 83 -37.90 10.52 -11.76
N GLU A 84 -38.35 10.72 -10.51
CA GLU A 84 -39.53 10.13 -9.87
C GLU A 84 -39.83 10.93 -8.60
#